data_AF-A0A8T5SG07-F1
#
_entry.id   AF-A0A8T5SG07-F1
#
_cell.length_a   1.000
_cell.length_b   1.000
_cell.length_c   1.000
_cell.angle_alpha   90.00
_cell.angle_beta   90.00
_cell.angle_gamma   90.00
#
_symmetry.space_group_name_H-M   'P 1'
#
loop_
_entity.id
_entity.type
_entity.pdbx_description
1 polymer ?
#
loop_
_entity_poly.entity_id
_entity_poly.type
_entity_poly.pdbx_seq_one_letter_code
_entity_poly.pdbx_strand_id
1 'polypeptide(L)'
;MANTIEECDKMINACKENNIKLKVYENFTFYPPIMKAKQLIQEGVIGEVNSIHIKTLEAGGGGGWKVPPSAWKWRYDAKTCGGGLEVGSPCVFDDGFHKFWLALHFIEEKIDKVYSWIDRKVMDLPAYLMWRYQTPEDALVHKYGTMEYNQLPDMYLPSSYYAEDDFISLTGSKGAMWINQATAGGNVMSDSEIFPAIVIFRDGKLTFINLFFLFFMLFFLYFMARNIEFSYGPSFLIKLFIISGLFSALFYILLRLSLLGIYPLNEPIWVGDGYISGVYVGLAWGGIYGLISYIIFPMMRREVRAFIPMRMSGRSFLIILVSIRLIFGLWYAFSGLFYLLTYLPELGGILGSYLVYKYNFIKR
;
A
#
# COMPACT_ATOMS: atom_id res chain seq x y z
N MET A 1 12.17 -22.46 -14.14
CA MET A 1 13.52 -22.43 -14.78
C MET A 1 13.53 -23.29 -16.04
N ALA A 2 13.23 -24.59 -15.92
CA ALA A 2 13.10 -25.53 -17.04
C ALA A 2 12.01 -26.58 -16.72
N ASN A 3 11.80 -27.55 -17.61
CA ASN A 3 10.73 -28.56 -17.46
C ASN A 3 11.18 -29.77 -16.63
N THR A 4 12.49 -30.01 -16.50
CA THR A 4 13.04 -31.04 -15.60
C THR A 4 14.13 -30.50 -14.69
N ILE A 5 14.44 -31.25 -13.62
CA ILE A 5 15.51 -30.91 -12.67
C ILE A 5 16.87 -30.99 -13.36
N GLU A 6 17.08 -31.99 -14.22
CA GLU A 6 18.33 -32.18 -14.95
C GLU A 6 18.61 -31.03 -15.92
N GLU A 7 17.56 -30.47 -16.56
CA GLU A 7 17.68 -29.26 -17.37
C GLU A 7 18.06 -28.04 -16.52
N CYS A 8 17.47 -27.90 -15.33
CA CYS A 8 17.85 -26.86 -14.38
C CYS A 8 19.33 -26.98 -13.97
N ASP A 9 19.80 -28.19 -13.66
CA ASP A 9 21.20 -28.46 -13.30
C ASP A 9 22.15 -28.12 -14.44
N LYS A 10 21.79 -28.45 -15.69
CA LYS A 10 22.56 -28.06 -16.88
C LYS A 10 22.67 -26.55 -17.01
N MET A 11 21.58 -25.80 -16.82
CA MET A 11 21.60 -24.34 -16.86
C MET A 11 22.51 -23.76 -15.76
N ILE A 12 22.41 -24.29 -14.53
CA ILE A 12 23.22 -23.84 -13.39
C ILE A 12 24.71 -24.13 -13.62
N ASN A 13 25.05 -25.35 -14.07
CA ASN A 13 26.44 -25.76 -14.31
C ASN A 13 27.07 -24.94 -15.44
N ALA A 14 26.36 -24.72 -16.54
CA ALA A 14 26.81 -23.86 -17.62
C ALA A 14 27.12 -22.43 -17.11
N CYS A 15 26.28 -21.88 -16.22
CA CYS A 15 26.53 -20.56 -15.65
C CYS A 15 27.75 -20.52 -14.73
N LYS A 16 27.96 -21.57 -13.93
CA LYS A 16 29.14 -21.72 -13.05
C LYS A 16 30.43 -21.85 -13.85
N GLU A 17 30.45 -22.71 -14.87
CA GLU A 17 31.61 -22.95 -15.73
C GLU A 17 32.04 -21.68 -16.48
N ASN A 18 31.06 -20.86 -16.89
CA ASN A 18 31.31 -19.62 -17.62
C ASN A 18 31.43 -18.38 -16.71
N ASN A 19 31.30 -18.53 -15.39
CA ASN A 19 31.30 -17.44 -14.41
C ASN A 19 30.30 -16.30 -14.75
N ILE A 20 29.10 -16.68 -15.19
CA ILE A 20 28.00 -15.74 -15.51
C ILE A 20 26.87 -15.86 -14.49
N LYS A 21 26.10 -14.77 -14.35
CA LYS A 21 24.92 -14.74 -13.48
C LYS A 21 23.68 -15.14 -14.26
N LEU A 22 22.95 -16.13 -13.74
CA LEU A 22 21.60 -16.46 -14.16
C LEU A 22 20.60 -15.79 -13.20
N LYS A 23 19.64 -15.05 -13.76
CA LYS A 23 18.52 -14.50 -13.00
C LYS A 23 17.22 -15.15 -13.46
N VAL A 24 16.51 -15.75 -12.51
CA VAL A 24 15.13 -16.20 -12.69
C VAL A 24 14.23 -15.02 -12.35
N TYR A 25 13.38 -14.60 -13.28
CA TYR A 25 12.47 -13.49 -13.08
C TYR A 25 11.21 -13.97 -12.38
N GLU A 26 11.07 -13.60 -11.11
CA GLU A 26 9.83 -13.69 -10.35
C GLU A 26 9.28 -12.28 -10.17
N ASN A 27 8.11 -12.00 -10.73
CA ASN A 27 7.52 -10.67 -10.75
C ASN A 27 6.78 -10.35 -9.45
N PHE A 28 6.25 -11.35 -8.73
CA PHE A 28 5.49 -11.11 -7.51
C PHE A 28 6.35 -10.47 -6.41
N THR A 29 7.67 -10.70 -6.43
CA THR A 29 8.65 -10.04 -5.55
C THR A 29 8.58 -8.51 -5.60
N PHE A 30 8.18 -7.94 -6.74
CA PHE A 30 8.16 -6.50 -6.98
C PHE A 30 6.77 -5.88 -6.83
N TYR A 31 5.75 -6.68 -6.50
CA TYR A 31 4.42 -6.16 -6.26
C TYR A 31 4.40 -5.38 -4.93
N PRO A 32 4.02 -4.08 -4.92
CA PRO A 32 4.18 -3.24 -3.73
C PRO A 32 3.54 -3.77 -2.44
N PRO A 33 2.33 -4.38 -2.47
CA PRO A 33 1.76 -5.05 -1.30
C PRO A 33 2.60 -6.23 -0.78
N ILE A 34 3.19 -7.04 -1.66
CA ILE A 34 4.07 -8.15 -1.26
C ILE A 34 5.37 -7.61 -0.63
N MET A 35 5.99 -6.59 -1.23
CA MET A 35 7.16 -5.93 -0.67
C MET A 35 6.86 -5.34 0.72
N LYS A 36 5.71 -4.67 0.85
CA LYS A 36 5.30 -4.08 2.13
C LYS A 36 5.00 -5.14 3.18
N ALA A 37 4.35 -6.24 2.79
CA ALA A 37 4.10 -7.37 3.68
C ALA A 37 5.42 -7.97 4.19
N LYS A 38 6.41 -8.18 3.31
CA LYS A 38 7.74 -8.69 3.70
C LYS A 38 8.42 -7.75 4.70
N GLN A 39 8.38 -6.43 4.46
CA GLN A 39 8.89 -5.44 5.41
C GLN A 39 8.21 -5.55 6.78
N LEU A 40 6.88 -5.63 6.83
CA LEU A 40 6.12 -5.70 8.09
C LEU A 40 6.37 -7.02 8.85
N ILE A 41 6.62 -8.12 8.13
CA ILE A 41 7.05 -9.39 8.72
C ILE A 41 8.45 -9.24 9.35
N GLN A 42 9.39 -8.61 8.64
CA GLN A 42 10.75 -8.35 9.17
C GLN A 42 10.72 -7.41 10.38
N GLU A 43 9.77 -6.49 10.45
CA GLU A 43 9.49 -5.65 11.62
C GLU A 43 8.83 -6.42 12.79
N GLY A 44 8.48 -7.70 12.59
CA GLY A 44 7.91 -8.58 13.60
C GLY A 44 6.45 -8.29 13.93
N VAL A 45 5.70 -7.64 13.03
CA VAL A 45 4.31 -7.19 13.27
C VAL A 45 3.39 -8.35 13.67
N ILE A 46 3.51 -9.50 13.00
CA ILE A 46 2.76 -10.73 13.29
C ILE A 46 3.60 -11.80 14.00
N GLY A 47 4.81 -11.46 14.48
CA GLY A 47 5.74 -12.40 15.09
C GLY A 47 6.39 -13.35 14.08
N GLU A 48 6.71 -14.56 14.53
CA GLU A 48 7.31 -15.60 13.69
C GLU A 48 6.24 -16.23 12.79
N VAL A 49 6.42 -16.15 11.48
CA VAL A 49 5.49 -16.71 10.49
C VAL A 49 5.62 -18.23 10.46
N ASN A 50 4.50 -18.92 10.58
CA ASN A 50 4.43 -20.39 10.62
C ASN A 50 3.47 -20.99 9.60
N SER A 51 2.59 -20.21 9.02
CA SER A 51 1.70 -20.72 7.97
C SER A 51 1.49 -19.69 6.88
N ILE A 52 1.43 -20.20 5.65
CA ILE A 52 1.02 -19.45 4.47
C ILE A 52 -0.10 -20.20 3.76
N HIS A 53 -1.17 -19.52 3.42
CA HIS A 53 -2.24 -20.02 2.58
C HIS A 53 -2.35 -19.10 1.37
N ILE A 54 -2.27 -19.67 0.17
CA ILE A 54 -2.44 -18.94 -1.08
C ILE A 54 -3.68 -19.46 -1.79
N LYS A 55 -4.58 -18.55 -2.14
CA LYS A 55 -5.78 -18.86 -2.90
C LYS A 55 -5.71 -18.16 -4.24
N THR A 56 -5.74 -18.95 -5.30
CA THR A 56 -5.84 -18.48 -6.67
C THR A 56 -7.28 -18.67 -7.17
N LEU A 57 -7.84 -17.60 -7.70
CA LEU A 57 -9.15 -17.55 -8.31
C LEU A 57 -9.01 -17.49 -9.82
N GLU A 58 -9.63 -18.43 -10.52
CA GLU A 58 -9.62 -18.52 -11.99
C GLU A 58 -11.01 -18.20 -12.54
N ALA A 59 -11.19 -16.99 -13.07
CA ALA A 59 -12.47 -16.45 -13.49
C ALA A 59 -12.80 -16.82 -14.95
N GLY A 60 -13.95 -17.50 -15.14
CA GLY A 60 -14.45 -17.91 -16.46
C GLY A 60 -15.46 -16.94 -17.09
N GLY A 61 -16.07 -16.06 -16.30
CA GLY A 61 -17.10 -15.11 -16.74
C GLY A 61 -16.55 -13.90 -17.51
N GLY A 62 -15.25 -13.88 -17.78
CA GLY A 62 -14.55 -12.88 -18.56
C GLY A 62 -13.72 -11.91 -17.73
N GLY A 63 -13.17 -10.92 -18.43
CA GLY A 63 -12.12 -10.05 -17.93
C GLY A 63 -10.76 -10.42 -18.48
N GLY A 64 -9.72 -9.76 -18.01
CA GLY A 64 -8.37 -9.93 -18.51
C GLY A 64 -8.14 -9.39 -19.92
N TRP A 65 -6.89 -9.45 -20.36
CA TRP A 65 -6.44 -9.11 -21.69
C TRP A 65 -6.78 -10.17 -22.72
N LYS A 66 -6.83 -9.77 -23.99
CA LYS A 66 -7.09 -10.71 -25.09
C LYS A 66 -5.80 -11.48 -25.41
N VAL A 67 -5.79 -12.77 -25.11
CA VAL A 67 -4.72 -13.68 -25.50
C VAL A 67 -5.14 -14.45 -26.75
N PRO A 68 -4.36 -14.43 -27.85
CA PRO A 68 -4.70 -15.18 -29.05
C PRO A 68 -4.68 -16.69 -28.79
N PRO A 69 -5.61 -17.49 -29.33
CA PRO A 69 -5.64 -18.94 -29.12
C PRO A 69 -4.33 -19.66 -29.48
N SER A 70 -3.58 -19.16 -30.45
CA SER A 70 -2.28 -19.71 -30.84
C SER A 70 -1.24 -19.65 -29.70
N ALA A 71 -1.32 -18.65 -28.81
CA ALA A 71 -0.41 -18.52 -27.67
C ALA A 71 -0.66 -19.59 -26.59
N TRP A 72 -1.82 -20.26 -26.62
CA TRP A 72 -2.16 -21.34 -25.69
C TRP A 72 -1.73 -22.73 -26.17
N LYS A 73 -1.35 -22.88 -27.45
CA LYS A 73 -1.12 -24.19 -28.06
C LYS A 73 -0.05 -25.02 -27.34
N TRP A 74 1.05 -24.39 -26.92
CA TRP A 74 2.11 -25.06 -26.17
C TRP A 74 1.69 -25.45 -24.75
N ARG A 75 0.76 -24.70 -24.15
CA ARG A 75 0.27 -24.94 -22.78
C ARG A 75 -0.61 -26.19 -22.72
N TYR A 76 -1.35 -26.50 -23.79
CA TYR A 76 -2.18 -27.70 -23.87
C TYR A 76 -1.45 -28.98 -24.29
N ASP A 77 -0.18 -28.89 -24.70
CA ASP A 77 0.64 -30.06 -25.03
C ASP A 77 1.55 -30.41 -23.85
N ALA A 78 1.32 -31.58 -23.25
CA ALA A 78 2.09 -32.11 -22.11
C ALA A 78 3.60 -32.17 -22.39
N LYS A 79 4.00 -32.31 -23.65
CA LYS A 79 5.42 -32.35 -24.04
C LYS A 79 6.09 -30.98 -23.96
N THR A 80 5.32 -29.90 -23.98
CA THR A 80 5.84 -28.54 -24.00
C THR A 80 5.49 -27.70 -22.78
N CYS A 81 4.40 -28.03 -22.05
CA CYS A 81 3.96 -27.21 -20.91
C CYS A 81 4.65 -27.51 -19.57
N GLY A 82 5.34 -28.64 -19.44
CA GLY A 82 5.98 -29.04 -18.19
C GLY A 82 5.02 -29.69 -17.18
N GLY A 83 5.52 -30.05 -16.01
CA GLY A 83 4.73 -30.73 -14.96
C GLY A 83 4.41 -32.21 -15.22
N GLY A 84 5.17 -32.86 -16.11
CA GLY A 84 5.09 -34.30 -16.40
C GLY A 84 4.82 -34.61 -17.87
N LEU A 85 5.59 -35.53 -18.44
CA LEU A 85 5.61 -35.80 -19.89
C LEU A 85 4.32 -36.41 -20.45
N GLU A 86 3.53 -37.07 -19.62
CA GLU A 86 2.32 -37.79 -20.05
C GLU A 86 1.06 -36.93 -19.93
N VAL A 87 0.96 -36.12 -18.87
CA VAL A 87 -0.28 -35.42 -18.50
C VAL A 87 -0.12 -33.90 -18.57
N GLY A 88 1.09 -33.37 -18.39
CA GLY A 88 1.37 -31.93 -18.31
C GLY A 88 0.69 -31.26 -17.11
N SER A 89 1.02 -30.02 -16.80
CA SER A 89 0.40 -29.27 -15.69
C SER A 89 0.25 -27.79 -16.06
N PRO A 90 -0.68 -27.47 -16.97
CA PRO A 90 -0.73 -26.17 -17.64
C PRO A 90 -0.93 -24.97 -16.71
N CYS A 91 -1.57 -25.15 -15.56
CA CYS A 91 -1.81 -24.11 -14.56
C CYS A 91 -0.92 -24.33 -13.33
N VAL A 92 -0.97 -25.51 -12.70
CA VAL A 92 -0.30 -25.70 -11.40
C VAL A 92 1.23 -25.64 -11.52
N PHE A 93 1.82 -26.07 -12.65
CA PHE A 93 3.27 -25.96 -12.85
C PHE A 93 3.70 -24.57 -13.30
N ASP A 94 2.95 -23.94 -14.21
CA ASP A 94 3.26 -22.61 -14.75
C ASP A 94 3.06 -21.54 -13.68
N ASP A 95 1.87 -21.47 -13.11
CA ASP A 95 1.50 -20.47 -12.12
C ASP A 95 2.00 -20.84 -10.71
N GLY A 96 1.95 -22.12 -10.33
CA GLY A 96 2.29 -22.55 -8.97
C GLY A 96 3.75 -22.28 -8.58
N PHE A 97 4.65 -22.10 -9.56
CA PHE A 97 6.01 -21.61 -9.29
C PHE A 97 6.01 -20.26 -8.54
N HIS A 98 5.16 -19.31 -8.94
CA HIS A 98 5.04 -18.01 -8.28
C HIS A 98 4.63 -18.14 -6.81
N LYS A 99 3.74 -19.11 -6.54
CA LYS A 99 3.17 -19.36 -5.22
C LYS A 99 4.16 -20.09 -4.32
N PHE A 100 4.89 -21.06 -4.84
CA PHE A 100 6.03 -21.66 -4.13
C PHE A 100 7.14 -20.65 -3.88
N TRP A 101 7.37 -19.70 -4.80
CA TRP A 101 8.30 -18.61 -4.52
C TRP A 101 7.82 -17.75 -3.35
N LEU A 102 6.54 -17.36 -3.31
CA LEU A 102 5.98 -16.59 -2.18
C LEU A 102 6.12 -17.34 -0.85
N ALA A 103 5.85 -18.64 -0.87
CA ALA A 103 6.01 -19.54 0.26
C ALA A 103 7.44 -19.47 0.84
N LEU A 104 8.45 -19.62 -0.02
CA LEU A 104 9.86 -19.51 0.35
C LEU A 104 10.25 -18.08 0.73
N HIS A 105 9.69 -17.07 0.07
CA HIS A 105 9.99 -15.66 0.31
C HIS A 105 9.54 -15.19 1.69
N PHE A 106 8.37 -15.63 2.15
CA PHE A 106 7.83 -15.20 3.44
C PHE A 106 8.30 -16.05 4.62
N ILE A 107 8.42 -17.37 4.45
CA ILE A 107 8.76 -18.28 5.54
C ILE A 107 10.26 -18.53 5.65
N GLU A 108 11.02 -18.38 4.56
CA GLU A 108 12.48 -18.50 4.50
C GLU A 108 13.03 -19.87 4.98
N GLU A 109 12.19 -20.90 4.97
CA GLU A 109 12.58 -22.29 5.22
C GLU A 109 12.47 -23.12 3.95
N LYS A 110 13.23 -24.22 3.88
CA LYS A 110 13.11 -25.20 2.80
C LYS A 110 11.83 -25.99 2.92
N ILE A 111 11.22 -26.35 1.79
CA ILE A 111 10.08 -27.28 1.77
C ILE A 111 10.61 -28.71 1.88
N ASP A 112 10.00 -29.50 2.79
CA ASP A 112 10.34 -30.89 3.06
C ASP A 112 9.54 -31.85 2.18
N LYS A 113 8.22 -31.68 2.15
CA LYS A 113 7.30 -32.55 1.42
C LYS A 113 6.04 -31.82 0.98
N VAL A 114 5.47 -32.28 -0.12
CA VAL A 114 4.25 -31.75 -0.75
C VAL A 114 3.26 -32.89 -0.99
N TYR A 115 1.98 -32.63 -0.74
CA TYR A 115 0.85 -33.46 -1.15
C TYR A 115 -0.12 -32.62 -1.97
N SER A 116 -0.82 -33.27 -2.91
CA SER A 116 -1.76 -32.57 -3.77
C SER A 116 -2.98 -33.42 -4.14
N TRP A 117 -4.10 -32.73 -4.34
CA TRP A 117 -5.25 -33.20 -5.09
C TRP A 117 -5.38 -32.30 -6.31
N ILE A 118 -5.33 -32.88 -7.51
CA ILE A 118 -5.38 -32.16 -8.76
C ILE A 118 -6.43 -32.83 -9.63
N ASP A 119 -7.57 -32.17 -9.79
CA ASP A 119 -8.59 -32.59 -10.72
C ASP A 119 -8.22 -32.12 -12.13
N ARG A 120 -8.71 -32.84 -13.14
CA ARG A 120 -8.39 -32.51 -14.54
C ARG A 120 -9.58 -32.71 -15.46
N LYS A 121 -9.87 -31.66 -16.22
CA LYS A 121 -10.70 -31.73 -17.44
C LYS A 121 -9.90 -31.27 -18.65
N VAL A 122 -9.79 -29.96 -18.84
CA VAL A 122 -8.98 -29.32 -19.90
C VAL A 122 -7.69 -28.75 -19.33
N MET A 123 -7.78 -28.19 -18.12
CA MET A 123 -6.67 -27.73 -17.30
C MET A 123 -6.64 -28.56 -16.01
N ASP A 124 -5.53 -28.49 -15.30
CA ASP A 124 -5.25 -29.15 -14.02
C ASP A 124 -5.86 -28.38 -12.85
N LEU A 125 -7.16 -28.11 -12.97
CA LEU A 125 -7.99 -27.32 -12.05
C LEU A 125 -9.35 -28.01 -11.83
N PRO A 126 -9.94 -27.88 -10.62
CA PRO A 126 -9.37 -27.27 -9.42
C PRO A 126 -8.21 -28.10 -8.84
N ALA A 127 -7.39 -27.44 -8.03
CA ALA A 127 -6.25 -28.08 -7.39
C ALA A 127 -6.10 -27.61 -5.95
N TYR A 128 -5.69 -28.51 -5.06
CA TYR A 128 -5.34 -28.21 -3.68
C TYR A 128 -4.01 -28.85 -3.34
N LEU A 129 -3.06 -28.03 -2.91
CA LEU A 129 -1.71 -28.42 -2.56
C LEU A 129 -1.44 -28.05 -1.11
N MET A 130 -0.72 -28.91 -0.41
CA MET A 130 -0.27 -28.66 0.95
C MET A 130 1.17 -29.14 1.12
N TRP A 131 1.96 -28.41 1.90
CA TRP A 131 3.34 -28.75 2.15
C TRP A 131 3.75 -28.49 3.59
N ARG A 132 4.82 -29.16 3.99
CA ARG A 132 5.51 -28.96 5.27
C ARG A 132 6.91 -28.43 5.00
N TYR A 133 7.36 -27.49 5.81
CA TYR A 133 8.75 -27.01 5.77
C TYR A 133 9.68 -27.86 6.63
N GLN A 134 10.96 -27.87 6.28
CA GLN A 134 12.04 -28.30 7.17
C GLN A 134 12.09 -27.30 8.32
N THR A 135 11.57 -27.68 9.48
CA THR A 135 11.52 -26.80 10.65
C THR A 135 12.61 -27.25 11.65
N PRO A 136 13.45 -26.34 12.18
CA PRO A 136 14.40 -26.67 13.23
C PRO A 136 13.73 -27.31 14.46
N GLU A 137 14.46 -28.17 15.19
CA GLU A 137 13.94 -28.84 16.39
C GLU A 137 13.57 -27.86 17.52
N ASP A 138 14.21 -26.70 17.57
CA ASP A 138 14.00 -25.64 18.56
C ASP A 138 12.96 -24.59 18.12
N ALA A 139 12.34 -24.76 16.95
CA ALA A 139 11.32 -23.84 16.48
C ALA A 139 10.07 -23.88 17.37
N LEU A 140 9.48 -22.70 17.60
CA LEU A 140 8.31 -22.55 18.47
C LEU A 140 7.10 -23.33 17.95
N VAL A 141 6.97 -23.44 16.62
CA VAL A 141 5.84 -24.05 15.92
C VAL A 141 6.31 -24.67 14.60
N HIS A 142 5.71 -25.81 14.24
CA HIS A 142 5.90 -26.38 12.91
C HIS A 142 5.34 -25.47 11.83
N LYS A 143 6.06 -25.38 10.71
CA LYS A 143 5.65 -24.53 9.60
C LYS A 143 4.99 -25.32 8.47
N TYR A 144 3.89 -24.79 7.94
CA TYR A 144 3.11 -25.41 6.87
C TYR A 144 2.73 -24.40 5.79
N GLY A 145 2.35 -24.88 4.63
CA GLY A 145 1.68 -24.03 3.65
C GLY A 145 0.63 -24.77 2.84
N THR A 146 -0.30 -24.01 2.30
CA THR A 146 -1.35 -24.50 1.42
C THR A 146 -1.51 -23.57 0.21
N MET A 147 -1.89 -24.15 -0.91
CA MET A 147 -2.21 -23.45 -2.14
C MET A 147 -3.46 -24.08 -2.75
N GLU A 148 -4.43 -23.26 -3.11
CA GLU A 148 -5.66 -23.72 -3.76
C GLU A 148 -5.92 -22.95 -5.05
N TYR A 149 -6.37 -23.67 -6.06
CA TYR A 149 -6.87 -23.12 -7.30
C TYR A 149 -8.35 -23.41 -7.45
N ASN A 150 -9.15 -22.36 -7.53
CA ASN A 150 -10.61 -22.47 -7.62
C ASN A 150 -11.13 -21.86 -8.92
N GLN A 151 -11.98 -22.61 -9.61
CA GLN A 151 -12.64 -22.15 -10.83
C GLN A 151 -13.94 -21.42 -10.51
N LEU A 152 -14.12 -20.25 -11.11
CA LEU A 152 -15.29 -19.40 -10.96
C LEU A 152 -15.91 -19.17 -12.34
N PRO A 153 -16.65 -20.16 -12.88
CA PRO A 153 -17.06 -20.18 -14.29
C PRO A 153 -17.91 -18.97 -14.70
N ASP A 154 -18.69 -18.42 -13.77
CA ASP A 154 -19.61 -17.31 -14.04
C ASP A 154 -19.09 -15.95 -13.56
N MET A 155 -17.97 -15.92 -12.82
CA MET A 155 -17.47 -14.68 -12.25
C MET A 155 -16.72 -13.86 -13.31
N TYR A 156 -17.08 -12.58 -13.41
CA TYR A 156 -16.29 -11.59 -14.13
C TYR A 156 -15.22 -11.02 -13.18
N LEU A 157 -13.97 -11.00 -13.62
CA LEU A 157 -12.86 -10.40 -12.87
C LEU A 157 -12.28 -9.20 -13.64
N PRO A 158 -12.38 -7.96 -13.13
CA PRO A 158 -11.87 -6.77 -13.81
C PRO A 158 -10.34 -6.72 -13.75
N SER A 159 -9.64 -7.55 -14.53
CA SER A 159 -8.18 -7.58 -14.61
C SER A 159 -7.67 -6.94 -15.90
N SER A 160 -6.55 -6.21 -15.80
CA SER A 160 -5.78 -5.74 -16.97
C SER A 160 -4.86 -6.83 -17.55
N TYR A 161 -4.73 -7.97 -16.86
CA TYR A 161 -3.82 -9.08 -17.19
C TYR A 161 -4.60 -10.38 -17.41
N TYR A 162 -4.29 -11.47 -16.73
CA TYR A 162 -5.12 -12.68 -16.78
C TYR A 162 -6.39 -12.52 -15.95
N ALA A 163 -7.44 -13.27 -16.31
CA ALA A 163 -8.67 -13.39 -15.53
C ALA A 163 -8.43 -14.28 -14.29
N GLU A 164 -7.36 -13.99 -13.56
CA GLU A 164 -6.89 -14.69 -12.38
C GLU A 164 -6.55 -13.64 -11.30
N ASP A 165 -6.82 -13.96 -10.04
CA ASP A 165 -6.27 -13.18 -8.91
C ASP A 165 -5.85 -14.07 -7.75
N ASP A 166 -4.92 -13.56 -6.94
CA ASP A 166 -4.36 -14.27 -5.80
C ASP A 166 -4.62 -13.57 -4.48
N PHE A 167 -4.89 -14.37 -3.46
CA PHE A 167 -5.10 -13.93 -2.09
C PHE A 167 -4.17 -14.71 -1.18
N ILE A 168 -3.33 -14.00 -0.43
CA ILE A 168 -2.33 -14.62 0.44
C ILE A 168 -2.73 -14.35 1.90
N SER A 169 -2.77 -15.38 2.71
CA SER A 169 -2.91 -15.29 4.16
C SER A 169 -1.67 -15.85 4.83
N LEU A 170 -1.12 -15.09 5.77
CA LEU A 170 0.05 -15.44 6.57
C LEU A 170 -0.35 -15.47 8.05
N THR A 171 -0.01 -16.54 8.73
CA THR A 171 -0.22 -16.68 10.18
C THR A 171 1.12 -16.68 10.88
N GLY A 172 1.25 -15.85 11.91
CA GLY A 172 2.42 -15.78 12.77
C GLY A 172 2.08 -15.90 14.25
N SER A 173 3.11 -15.96 15.09
CA SER A 173 2.95 -16.19 16.53
C SER A 173 2.25 -15.05 17.30
N LYS A 174 2.10 -13.86 16.69
CA LYS A 174 1.44 -12.70 17.31
C LYS A 174 0.23 -12.19 16.51
N GLY A 175 -0.14 -12.83 15.40
CA GLY A 175 -1.23 -12.34 14.57
C GLY A 175 -1.31 -12.99 13.19
N ALA A 176 -2.18 -12.44 12.36
CA ALA A 176 -2.34 -12.85 10.96
C ALA A 176 -2.31 -11.64 10.02
N MET A 177 -1.90 -11.87 8.79
CA MET A 177 -1.84 -10.87 7.73
C MET A 177 -2.51 -11.43 6.48
N TRP A 178 -3.36 -10.65 5.83
CA TRP A 178 -3.91 -10.94 4.52
C TRP A 178 -3.36 -9.95 3.51
N ILE A 179 -2.93 -10.44 2.35
CA ILE A 179 -2.55 -9.66 1.19
C ILE A 179 -3.63 -9.91 0.14
N ASN A 180 -4.34 -8.85 -0.21
CA ASN A 180 -5.43 -8.90 -1.16
C ASN A 180 -4.91 -8.54 -2.55
N GLN A 181 -5.21 -9.41 -3.50
CA GLN A 181 -4.82 -9.33 -4.92
C GLN A 181 -3.32 -9.49 -5.16
N ALA A 182 -2.98 -10.10 -6.30
CA ALA A 182 -1.65 -10.01 -6.90
C ALA A 182 -1.78 -9.90 -8.42
N THR A 183 -2.12 -10.99 -9.12
CA THR A 183 -2.24 -11.03 -10.59
C THR A 183 -3.18 -9.95 -11.14
N ALA A 184 -4.34 -9.72 -10.52
CA ALA A 184 -5.30 -8.70 -10.97
C ALA A 184 -5.23 -7.38 -10.18
N GLY A 185 -4.14 -7.13 -9.47
CA GLY A 185 -3.93 -5.87 -8.76
C GLY A 185 -3.94 -4.64 -9.69
N GLY A 186 -4.30 -3.48 -9.13
CA GLY A 186 -4.42 -2.22 -9.87
C GLY A 186 -5.75 -2.04 -10.60
N ASN A 187 -6.81 -2.69 -10.12
CA ASN A 187 -8.16 -2.55 -10.64
C ASN A 187 -9.10 -1.84 -9.66
N VAL A 188 -10.39 -1.77 -9.99
CA VAL A 188 -11.42 -1.14 -9.14
C VAL A 188 -11.51 -1.70 -7.72
N MET A 189 -11.12 -2.97 -7.51
CA MET A 189 -11.06 -3.55 -6.15
C MET A 189 -9.86 -3.01 -5.39
N SER A 190 -8.72 -2.80 -6.07
CA SER A 190 -7.52 -2.22 -5.47
C SER A 190 -7.72 -0.77 -5.01
N ASP A 191 -8.60 -0.03 -5.69
CA ASP A 191 -8.96 1.35 -5.34
C ASP A 191 -10.03 1.44 -4.23
N SER A 192 -10.57 0.29 -3.80
CA SER A 192 -11.68 0.22 -2.86
C SER A 192 -11.23 0.30 -1.40
N GLU A 193 -11.79 1.23 -0.62
CA GLU A 193 -11.48 1.36 0.80
C GLU A 193 -11.92 0.15 1.64
N ILE A 194 -12.92 -0.59 1.19
CA ILE A 194 -13.40 -1.81 1.87
C ILE A 194 -12.58 -3.06 1.50
N PHE A 195 -11.65 -2.95 0.54
CA PHE A 195 -10.81 -4.03 0.07
C PHE A 195 -9.32 -3.64 0.10
N PRO A 196 -8.77 -3.33 1.28
CA PRO A 196 -7.40 -2.83 1.40
C PRO A 196 -6.39 -3.91 0.97
N ALA A 197 -5.30 -3.48 0.32
CA ALA A 197 -4.27 -4.39 -0.18
C ALA A 197 -3.61 -5.26 0.91
N ILE A 198 -3.53 -4.78 2.16
CA ILE A 198 -3.03 -5.55 3.31
C ILE A 198 -3.97 -5.36 4.50
N VAL A 199 -4.36 -6.46 5.13
CA VAL A 199 -5.10 -6.48 6.41
C VAL A 199 -4.25 -7.16 7.46
N ILE A 200 -4.19 -6.59 8.67
CA ILE A 200 -3.44 -7.16 9.79
C ILE A 200 -4.34 -7.29 11.01
N PHE A 201 -4.33 -8.50 11.57
CA PHE A 201 -5.05 -8.89 12.77
C PHE A 201 -4.03 -9.20 13.86
N ARG A 202 -4.10 -8.48 14.97
CA ARG A 202 -3.22 -8.71 16.12
C ARG A 202 -3.99 -8.49 17.42
N ASP A 203 -3.83 -9.41 18.37
CA ASP A 203 -4.44 -9.30 19.71
C ASP A 203 -5.96 -9.02 19.66
N GLY A 204 -6.67 -9.62 18.69
CA GLY A 204 -8.11 -9.40 18.48
C GLY A 204 -8.50 -8.01 17.97
N LYS A 205 -7.53 -7.16 17.60
CA LYS A 205 -7.75 -5.82 17.05
C LYS A 205 -7.40 -5.81 15.55
N LEU A 206 -8.36 -5.37 14.76
CA LEU A 206 -8.15 -4.95 13.38
C LEU A 206 -7.49 -3.58 13.40
N THR A 207 -6.26 -3.49 12.92
CA THR A 207 -5.55 -2.20 12.88
C THR A 207 -5.91 -1.47 11.58
N PHE A 208 -7.14 -0.97 11.48
CA PHE A 208 -7.53 -0.03 10.41
C PHE A 208 -6.99 1.36 10.74
N ILE A 209 -5.67 1.54 10.61
CA ILE A 209 -4.99 2.79 10.99
C ILE A 209 -5.54 4.00 10.20
N ASN A 210 -6.02 3.78 8.96
CA ASN A 210 -6.40 4.88 8.07
C ASN A 210 -7.87 5.30 8.19
N LEU A 211 -8.82 4.36 8.28
CA LEU A 211 -10.26 4.68 8.31
C LEU A 211 -10.69 5.32 9.64
N PHE A 212 -10.16 4.85 10.77
CA PHE A 212 -10.45 5.46 12.07
C PHE A 212 -9.93 6.89 12.15
N PHE A 213 -8.71 7.13 11.66
CA PHE A 213 -8.12 8.47 11.65
C PHE A 213 -8.84 9.41 10.68
N LEU A 214 -9.21 8.92 9.49
CA LEU A 214 -10.01 9.67 8.52
C LEU A 214 -11.38 10.03 9.09
N PHE A 215 -12.10 9.07 9.69
CA PHE A 215 -13.37 9.32 10.35
C PHE A 215 -13.23 10.36 11.46
N PHE A 216 -12.24 10.20 12.34
CA PHE A 216 -12.00 11.13 13.44
C PHE A 216 -11.67 12.54 12.93
N MET A 217 -10.87 12.65 11.87
CA MET A 217 -10.52 13.91 11.23
C MET A 217 -11.73 14.58 10.57
N LEU A 218 -12.53 13.83 9.80
CA LEU A 218 -13.75 14.34 9.16
C LEU A 218 -14.80 14.76 10.19
N PHE A 219 -14.98 13.98 11.25
CA PHE A 219 -15.83 14.31 12.38
C PHE A 219 -15.38 15.63 13.01
N PHE A 220 -14.09 15.77 13.35
CA PHE A 220 -13.57 17.00 13.94
C PHE A 220 -13.71 18.21 13.00
N LEU A 221 -13.41 18.04 11.71
CA LEU A 221 -13.57 19.07 10.68
C LEU A 221 -15.03 19.54 10.56
N TYR A 222 -15.98 18.61 10.58
CA TYR A 222 -17.41 18.90 10.56
C TYR A 222 -17.83 19.77 11.75
N PHE A 223 -17.43 19.41 12.97
CA PHE A 223 -17.76 20.18 14.17
C PHE A 223 -17.19 21.60 14.12
N MET A 224 -15.96 21.75 13.66
CA MET A 224 -15.32 23.06 13.51
C MET A 224 -16.01 23.92 12.46
N ALA A 225 -16.23 23.37 11.26
CA ALA A 225 -16.91 24.05 10.17
C ALA A 225 -18.31 24.50 10.60
N ARG A 226 -19.07 23.62 11.27
CA ARG A 226 -20.41 23.92 11.80
C ARG A 226 -20.41 24.99 12.88
N ASN A 227 -19.38 25.07 13.73
CA ASN A 227 -19.25 26.13 14.73
C ASN A 227 -19.00 27.51 14.07
N ILE A 228 -18.11 27.56 13.08
CA ILE A 228 -17.84 28.78 12.30
C ILE A 228 -19.11 29.20 11.53
N GLU A 229 -19.77 28.26 10.87
CA GLU A 229 -21.02 28.50 10.14
C GLU A 229 -22.11 29.04 11.07
N PHE A 230 -22.29 28.45 12.25
CA PHE A 230 -23.26 28.93 13.24
C PHE A 230 -22.93 30.35 13.74
N SER A 231 -21.64 30.65 13.95
CA SER A 231 -21.19 31.92 14.53
C SER A 231 -21.12 33.08 13.51
N TYR A 232 -20.85 32.79 12.23
CA TYR A 232 -20.53 33.80 11.21
C TYR A 232 -21.25 33.60 9.86
N GLY A 233 -21.98 32.49 9.70
CA GLY A 233 -22.72 32.14 8.49
C GLY A 233 -21.92 31.33 7.45
N PRO A 234 -22.62 30.64 6.52
CA PRO A 234 -21.99 29.77 5.53
C PRO A 234 -21.12 30.54 4.52
N SER A 235 -21.52 31.76 4.14
CA SER A 235 -20.74 32.62 3.26
C SER A 235 -19.38 33.00 3.87
N PHE A 236 -19.32 33.14 5.19
CA PHE A 236 -18.07 33.44 5.88
C PHE A 236 -17.14 32.21 5.90
N LEU A 237 -17.69 31.03 6.23
CA LEU A 237 -16.96 29.76 6.22
C LEU A 237 -16.24 29.53 4.89
N ILE A 238 -16.97 29.67 3.77
CA ILE A 238 -16.43 29.47 2.42
C ILE A 238 -15.32 30.49 2.12
N LYS A 239 -15.54 31.78 2.41
CA LYS A 239 -14.52 32.82 2.21
C LYS A 239 -13.26 32.57 3.02
N LEU A 240 -13.41 32.20 4.29
CA LEU A 240 -12.29 31.87 5.16
C LEU A 240 -11.48 30.68 4.62
N PHE A 241 -12.16 29.63 4.18
CA PHE A 241 -11.52 28.46 3.57
C PHE A 241 -10.73 28.84 2.31
N ILE A 242 -11.34 29.60 1.40
CA ILE A 242 -10.71 30.05 0.15
C ILE A 242 -9.51 30.95 0.44
N ILE A 243 -9.65 31.95 1.31
CA ILE A 243 -8.54 32.87 1.66
C ILE A 243 -7.37 32.07 2.25
N SER A 244 -7.66 31.13 3.16
CA SER A 244 -6.63 30.29 3.77
C SER A 244 -5.93 29.40 2.73
N GLY A 245 -6.69 28.81 1.79
CA GLY A 245 -6.14 28.06 0.66
C GLY A 245 -5.24 28.92 -0.25
N LEU A 246 -5.64 30.15 -0.55
CA LEU A 246 -4.85 31.09 -1.36
C LEU A 246 -3.53 31.49 -0.68
N PHE A 247 -3.54 31.69 0.64
CA PHE A 247 -2.30 31.95 1.38
C PHE A 247 -1.38 30.72 1.42
N SER A 248 -1.94 29.50 1.46
CA SER A 248 -1.16 28.27 1.30
C SER A 248 -0.50 28.19 -0.08
N ALA A 249 -1.26 28.54 -1.14
CA ALA A 249 -0.71 28.64 -2.50
C ALA A 249 0.41 29.67 -2.60
N LEU A 250 0.23 30.86 -2.02
CA LEU A 250 1.25 31.90 -1.99
C LEU A 250 2.51 31.41 -1.27
N PHE A 251 2.36 30.77 -0.12
CA PHE A 251 3.49 30.24 0.64
C PHE A 251 4.25 29.17 -0.15
N TYR A 252 3.53 28.27 -0.85
CA TYR A 252 4.15 27.31 -1.76
C TYR A 252 4.91 28.00 -2.89
N ILE A 253 4.33 29.01 -3.56
CA ILE A 253 4.99 29.71 -4.66
C ILE A 253 6.29 30.34 -4.18
N LEU A 254 6.28 31.02 -3.03
CA LEU A 254 7.48 31.61 -2.45
C LEU A 254 8.56 30.57 -2.14
N LEU A 255 8.16 29.45 -1.53
CA LEU A 255 9.07 28.36 -1.23
C LEU A 255 9.61 27.69 -2.51
N ARG A 256 8.76 27.50 -3.53
CA ARG A 256 9.15 26.95 -4.83
C ARG A 256 10.15 27.87 -5.54
N LEU A 257 9.92 29.18 -5.52
CA LEU A 257 10.85 30.17 -6.06
C LEU A 257 12.22 30.10 -5.37
N SER A 258 12.25 29.95 -4.04
CA SER A 258 13.52 29.83 -3.30
C SER A 258 14.33 28.57 -3.62
N LEU A 259 13.66 27.52 -4.13
CA LEU A 259 14.28 26.24 -4.47
C LEU A 259 14.57 26.07 -5.97
N LEU A 260 14.24 27.04 -6.82
CA LEU A 260 14.43 26.96 -8.27
C LEU A 260 15.89 26.70 -8.69
N GLY A 261 16.85 27.27 -7.94
CA GLY A 261 18.28 27.08 -8.22
C GLY A 261 18.80 25.68 -7.89
N ILE A 262 18.04 24.89 -7.11
CA ILE A 262 18.39 23.52 -6.71
C ILE A 262 17.52 22.50 -7.45
N TYR A 263 16.24 22.83 -7.68
CA TYR A 263 15.26 22.00 -8.38
C TYR A 263 14.57 22.79 -9.50
N PRO A 264 15.12 22.76 -10.73
CA PRO A 264 14.52 23.41 -11.90
C PRO A 264 13.11 22.88 -12.20
N LEU A 265 12.27 23.69 -12.85
CA LEU A 265 10.88 23.32 -13.17
C LEU A 265 10.75 22.22 -14.22
N ASN A 266 11.75 22.10 -15.10
CA ASN A 266 11.70 21.26 -16.29
C ASN A 266 12.41 19.92 -16.09
N GLU A 267 12.96 19.66 -14.91
CA GLU A 267 13.66 18.42 -14.62
C GLU A 267 12.86 17.55 -13.64
N PRO A 268 12.72 16.24 -13.92
CA PRO A 268 12.11 15.32 -12.99
C PRO A 268 12.93 15.24 -11.69
N ILE A 269 12.25 15.29 -10.55
CA ILE A 269 12.90 15.18 -9.24
C ILE A 269 13.00 13.69 -8.90
N TRP A 270 14.22 13.21 -8.73
CA TRP A 270 14.53 11.84 -8.31
C TRP A 270 14.33 11.69 -6.81
N VAL A 271 13.56 10.67 -6.42
CA VAL A 271 13.25 10.38 -5.02
C VAL A 271 13.38 8.87 -4.79
N GLY A 272 14.50 8.45 -4.19
CA GLY A 272 14.85 7.03 -4.10
C GLY A 272 15.03 6.42 -5.49
N ASP A 273 14.38 5.28 -5.75
CA ASP A 273 14.44 4.54 -7.03
C ASP A 273 13.33 4.95 -8.05
N GLY A 274 12.65 6.09 -7.83
CA GLY A 274 11.54 6.56 -8.68
C GLY A 274 11.62 8.06 -9.03
N TYR A 275 10.80 8.47 -10.00
CA TYR A 275 10.63 9.88 -10.40
C TYR A 275 9.29 10.43 -9.92
N ILE A 276 9.28 11.68 -9.42
CA ILE A 276 8.04 12.39 -9.11
C ILE A 276 7.83 13.50 -10.14
N SER A 277 6.76 13.37 -10.93
CA SER A 277 6.26 14.42 -11.82
C SER A 277 5.42 15.42 -11.02
N GLY A 278 6.07 16.40 -10.42
CA GLY A 278 5.43 17.53 -9.74
C GLY A 278 5.16 17.31 -8.24
N VAL A 279 5.34 18.37 -7.45
CA VAL A 279 4.99 18.38 -6.02
C VAL A 279 3.60 18.96 -5.87
N TYR A 280 2.60 18.10 -5.64
CA TYR A 280 1.22 18.52 -5.43
C TYR A 280 1.05 19.20 -4.08
N VAL A 281 0.42 20.38 -4.08
CA VAL A 281 0.12 21.15 -2.87
C VAL A 281 -1.31 20.89 -2.47
N GLY A 282 -1.50 20.49 -1.22
CA GLY A 282 -2.82 20.42 -0.61
C GLY A 282 -3.44 21.79 -0.39
N LEU A 283 -4.02 22.43 -1.42
CA LEU A 283 -4.77 23.68 -1.24
C LEU A 283 -5.94 23.50 -0.26
N ALA A 284 -6.59 22.34 -0.31
CA ALA A 284 -7.64 21.97 0.64
C ALA A 284 -7.12 21.89 2.08
N TRP A 285 -5.90 21.38 2.28
CA TRP A 285 -5.25 21.31 3.59
C TRP A 285 -4.96 22.70 4.16
N GLY A 286 -4.50 23.64 3.32
CA GLY A 286 -4.37 25.04 3.72
C GLY A 286 -5.69 25.66 4.18
N GLY A 287 -6.78 25.35 3.49
CA GLY A 287 -8.14 25.72 3.88
C GLY A 287 -8.52 25.15 5.26
N ILE A 288 -8.33 23.86 5.48
CA ILE A 288 -8.63 23.15 6.74
C ILE A 288 -7.82 23.73 7.91
N TYR A 289 -6.51 23.93 7.74
CA TYR A 289 -5.64 24.52 8.75
C TYR A 289 -6.07 25.95 9.11
N GLY A 290 -6.55 26.70 8.12
CA GLY A 290 -7.14 28.01 8.32
C GLY A 290 -8.41 27.96 9.19
N LEU A 291 -9.32 27.02 8.92
CA LEU A 291 -10.54 26.83 9.72
C LEU A 291 -10.21 26.46 11.18
N ILE A 292 -9.31 25.49 11.39
CA ILE A 292 -8.85 25.07 12.72
C ILE A 292 -8.30 26.28 13.49
N SER A 293 -7.38 27.01 12.86
CA SER A 293 -6.69 28.14 13.49
C SER A 293 -7.63 29.28 13.85
N TYR A 294 -8.66 29.52 13.01
CA TYR A 294 -9.63 30.58 13.25
C TYR A 294 -10.40 30.41 14.57
N ILE A 295 -10.76 29.17 14.90
CA ILE A 295 -11.47 28.83 16.15
C ILE A 295 -10.55 29.01 17.37
N ILE A 296 -9.26 28.84 17.19
CA ILE A 296 -8.26 28.92 18.27
C ILE A 296 -7.93 30.36 18.63
N PHE A 297 -7.91 31.30 17.67
CA PHE A 297 -7.48 32.68 17.92
C PHE A 297 -8.24 33.42 19.04
N PRO A 298 -9.58 33.30 19.19
CA PRO A 298 -10.30 33.84 20.33
C PRO A 298 -9.89 33.26 21.69
N MET A 299 -9.31 32.05 21.70
CA MET A 299 -9.03 31.25 22.89
C MET A 299 -7.53 31.18 23.22
N MET A 300 -6.70 32.05 22.64
CA MET A 300 -5.23 31.98 22.78
C MET A 300 -4.72 31.98 24.22
N ARG A 301 -5.43 32.66 25.15
CA ARG A 301 -5.08 32.73 26.59
C ARG A 301 -5.94 31.82 27.48
N ARG A 302 -6.94 31.12 26.92
CA ARG A 302 -7.84 30.25 27.69
C ARG A 302 -7.35 28.82 27.64
N GLU A 303 -7.36 28.13 28.78
CA GLU A 303 -7.19 26.68 28.81
C GLU A 303 -8.45 26.02 28.27
N VAL A 304 -8.27 25.14 27.30
CA VAL A 304 -9.35 24.35 26.71
C VAL A 304 -9.12 22.90 27.11
N ARG A 305 -10.18 22.23 27.57
CA ARG A 305 -10.18 20.77 27.60
C ARG A 305 -10.46 20.30 26.18
N ALA A 306 -9.44 19.74 25.53
CA ALA A 306 -9.65 19.03 24.28
C ALA A 306 -10.44 17.73 24.53
N PHE A 307 -10.85 17.03 23.47
CA PHE A 307 -11.42 15.68 23.55
C PHE A 307 -10.44 14.64 24.15
N ILE A 308 -9.14 14.97 24.17
CA ILE A 308 -8.07 14.22 24.84
C ILE A 308 -7.94 14.80 26.27
N PRO A 309 -7.62 14.01 27.32
CA PRO A 309 -7.44 14.49 28.70
C PRO A 309 -6.18 15.37 28.89
N MET A 310 -5.90 16.26 27.95
CA MET A 310 -4.85 17.27 28.01
C MET A 310 -5.49 18.64 28.20
N ARG A 311 -5.11 19.34 29.26
CA ARG A 311 -5.40 20.77 29.43
C ARG A 311 -4.38 21.55 28.66
N MET A 312 -4.80 22.32 27.66
CA MET A 312 -3.88 23.09 26.86
C MET A 312 -4.47 24.43 26.44
N SER A 313 -3.64 25.47 26.45
CA SER A 313 -4.02 26.79 25.95
C SER A 313 -4.14 26.80 24.43
N GLY A 314 -4.97 27.69 23.87
CA GLY A 314 -5.03 27.88 22.42
C GLY A 314 -3.66 28.20 21.81
N ARG A 315 -2.81 28.97 22.53
CA ARG A 315 -1.43 29.26 22.11
C ARG A 315 -0.58 28.00 21.99
N SER A 316 -0.63 27.13 22.99
CA SER A 316 0.13 25.88 23.00
C SER A 316 -0.35 24.92 21.89
N PHE A 317 -1.66 24.86 21.64
CA PHE A 317 -2.22 24.08 20.53
C PHE A 317 -1.73 24.58 19.18
N LEU A 318 -1.77 25.91 18.95
CA LEU A 318 -1.29 26.49 17.70
C LEU A 318 0.22 26.26 17.51
N ILE A 319 1.02 26.36 18.58
CA ILE A 319 2.46 26.04 18.53
C ILE A 319 2.66 24.58 18.13
N ILE A 320 1.95 23.63 18.73
CA ILE A 320 2.07 22.21 18.36
C ILE A 320 1.70 21.99 16.90
N LEU A 321 0.61 22.60 16.44
CA LEU A 321 0.14 22.46 15.07
C LEU A 321 1.16 23.00 14.04
N VAL A 322 1.82 24.13 14.35
CA VAL A 322 2.93 24.66 13.54
C VAL A 322 4.18 23.77 13.65
N SER A 323 4.55 23.36 14.87
CA SER A 323 5.75 22.57 15.14
C SER A 323 5.72 21.20 14.50
N ILE A 324 4.57 20.52 14.48
CA ILE A 324 4.41 19.23 13.80
C ILE A 324 4.81 19.36 12.33
N ARG A 325 4.26 20.34 11.62
CA ARG A 325 4.56 20.56 10.20
C ARG A 325 6.01 20.98 9.98
N LEU A 326 6.54 21.83 10.85
CA LEU A 326 7.93 22.27 10.77
C LEU A 326 8.91 21.12 11.02
N ILE A 327 8.69 20.31 12.05
CA ILE A 327 9.53 19.16 12.41
C ILE A 327 9.52 18.13 11.28
N PHE A 328 8.35 17.76 10.75
CA PHE A 328 8.28 16.82 9.63
C PHE A 328 8.93 17.42 8.37
N GLY A 329 8.67 18.69 8.06
CA GLY A 329 9.31 19.36 6.93
C GLY A 329 10.84 19.32 7.03
N LEU A 330 11.41 19.65 8.19
CA LEU A 330 12.86 19.61 8.42
C LEU A 330 13.42 18.18 8.46
N TRP A 331 12.69 17.23 9.04
CA TRP A 331 13.08 15.83 9.08
C TRP A 331 13.20 15.24 7.67
N TYR A 332 12.18 15.45 6.83
CA TYR A 332 12.22 14.96 5.45
C TYR A 332 13.16 15.79 4.56
N ALA A 333 13.47 17.03 4.93
CA ALA A 333 14.46 17.83 4.22
C ALA A 333 15.87 17.21 4.23
N PHE A 334 16.21 16.36 5.21
CA PHE A 334 17.45 15.58 5.18
C PHE A 334 17.51 14.59 4.00
N SER A 335 16.36 14.13 3.51
CA SER A 335 16.25 13.28 2.31
C SER A 335 16.15 14.10 1.02
N GLY A 336 15.91 15.40 1.11
CA GLY A 336 15.83 16.31 -0.03
C GLY A 336 15.03 17.58 0.30
N LEU A 337 15.58 18.76 -0.01
CA LEU A 337 14.93 20.04 0.29
C LEU A 337 13.56 20.23 -0.40
N PHE A 338 13.26 19.47 -1.46
CA PHE A 338 11.96 19.53 -2.11
C PHE A 338 10.81 19.06 -1.19
N TYR A 339 11.07 18.25 -0.17
CA TYR A 339 10.05 17.86 0.82
C TYR A 339 9.48 19.04 1.61
N LEU A 340 10.23 20.14 1.72
CA LEU A 340 9.71 21.38 2.31
C LEU A 340 8.47 21.89 1.56
N LEU A 341 8.41 21.69 0.24
CA LEU A 341 7.26 22.04 -0.61
C LEU A 341 6.01 21.21 -0.32
N THR A 342 6.15 20.05 0.32
CA THR A 342 5.03 19.19 0.69
C THR A 342 4.47 19.56 2.07
N TYR A 343 5.34 19.88 3.03
CA TYR A 343 4.94 20.02 4.43
C TYR A 343 4.68 21.46 4.88
N LEU A 344 5.38 22.45 4.34
CA LEU A 344 5.32 23.84 4.83
C LEU A 344 4.20 24.72 4.24
N PRO A 345 3.70 24.53 3.00
CA PRO A 345 2.66 25.41 2.43
C PRO A 345 1.43 25.58 3.30
N GLU A 346 0.99 24.54 3.99
CA GLU A 346 -0.20 24.56 4.83
C GLU A 346 -0.12 25.59 5.98
N LEU A 347 1.09 25.97 6.40
CA LEU A 347 1.29 27.05 7.38
C LEU A 347 0.80 28.40 6.84
N GLY A 348 0.80 28.59 5.52
CA GLY A 348 0.18 29.75 4.86
C GLY A 348 -1.32 29.85 5.19
N GLY A 349 -2.02 28.73 5.31
CA GLY A 349 -3.44 28.70 5.70
C GLY A 349 -3.69 29.30 7.09
N ILE A 350 -2.79 29.04 8.04
CA ILE A 350 -2.83 29.62 9.39
C ILE A 350 -2.67 31.15 9.32
N LEU A 351 -1.71 31.62 8.51
CA LEU A 351 -1.46 33.04 8.32
C LEU A 351 -2.66 33.76 7.67
N GLY A 352 -3.22 33.19 6.60
CA GLY A 352 -4.41 33.73 5.94
C GLY A 352 -5.59 33.85 6.91
N SER A 353 -5.82 32.81 7.71
CA SER A 353 -6.85 32.82 8.76
C SER A 353 -6.59 33.87 9.84
N TYR A 354 -5.34 34.06 10.28
CA TYR A 354 -4.97 35.08 11.27
C TYR A 354 -5.27 36.49 10.78
N LEU A 355 -4.99 36.78 9.49
CA LEU A 355 -5.30 38.08 8.90
C LEU A 355 -6.81 38.34 8.83
N VAL A 356 -7.60 37.33 8.46
CA VAL A 356 -9.07 37.41 8.49
C VAL A 356 -9.58 37.66 9.91
N TYR A 357 -9.05 36.93 10.89
CA TYR A 357 -9.38 37.13 12.30
C TYR A 357 -9.08 38.55 12.77
N LYS A 358 -7.87 39.05 12.52
CA LYS A 358 -7.44 40.40 12.90
C LYS A 358 -8.31 41.47 12.24
N TYR A 359 -8.63 41.34 10.96
CA TYR A 359 -9.50 42.27 10.24
C TYR A 359 -10.91 42.33 10.85
N ASN A 360 -11.49 41.18 11.20
CA ASN A 360 -12.80 41.12 11.83
C ASN A 360 -12.80 41.68 13.26
N PHE A 361 -11.70 41.53 13.99
CA PHE A 361 -11.55 42.05 15.35
C PHE A 361 -11.32 43.57 15.38
N ILE A 362 -10.76 44.16 14.33
CA ILE A 362 -10.57 45.63 14.20
C ILE A 362 -11.86 46.34 13.79
N LYS A 363 -12.80 45.62 13.14
CA LYS A 363 -14.11 46.15 12.72
C LYS A 363 -15.20 46.09 13.80
N ARG A 364 -14.95 45.39 14.91
CA ARG A 364 -15.79 45.36 16.10
C ARG A 364 -15.19 46.27 17.15
#